data_AF-A0AAC8YW66-F1
#
_entry.id   AF-A0AAC8YW66-F1
#
_cell.length_a   1.000
_cell.length_b   1.000
_cell.length_c   1.000
_cell.angle_alpha   90.00
_cell.angle_beta   90.00
_cell.angle_gamma   90.00
#
_symmetry.space_group_name_H-M   'P 1'
#
loop_
_entity.id
_entity.type
_entity.pdbx_description
1 polymer ?
#
loop_
_entity_poly.entity_id
_entity_poly.type
_entity_poly.pdbx_seq_one_letter_code
_entity_poly.pdbx_strand_id
1 'polypeptide(L)' 'MKQAEEGTAIGEVCRKAGISEATFYNWRKRYAGLMPSEVKRLGQLEEENAKLKRIVADLSLDKAMLQDVLQKKL' A
#
# COMPACT_ATOMS: atom_id res chain seq x y z
N MET A 1 15.56 -6.91 7.04
CA MET A 1 14.74 -8.01 7.61
C MET A 1 15.55 -9.30 7.73
N LYS A 2 16.25 -9.78 6.68
CA LYS A 2 17.08 -11.00 6.74
C LYS A 2 18.10 -11.06 7.90
N GLN A 3 18.73 -9.94 8.28
CA GLN A 3 19.73 -9.92 9.36
C GLN A 3 19.20 -10.36 10.74
N ALA A 4 17.89 -10.21 11.01
CA ALA A 4 17.29 -10.67 12.27
C ALA A 4 17.03 -12.19 12.30
N GLU A 5 17.01 -12.84 11.13
CA GLU A 5 16.86 -14.30 10.99
C GLU A 5 18.22 -15.02 11.14
N GLU A 6 19.33 -14.29 11.08
CA GLU A 6 20.70 -14.79 11.20
C GLU A 6 21.25 -14.75 12.64
N GLY A 7 20.38 -14.64 13.65
CA GLY A 7 20.77 -14.66 15.08
C GLY A 7 21.29 -13.32 15.63
N THR A 8 21.22 -12.23 14.86
CA THR A 8 21.55 -10.88 15.35
C THR A 8 20.45 -10.40 16.30
N ALA A 9 20.83 -9.85 17.46
CA ALA A 9 19.88 -9.28 18.41
C ALA A 9 19.06 -8.15 17.74
N ILE A 10 17.73 -8.19 17.89
CA ILE A 10 16.80 -7.22 17.28
C ILE A 10 17.16 -5.79 17.64
N GLY A 11 17.63 -5.54 18.88
CA GLY A 11 18.10 -4.22 19.32
C GLY A 11 19.28 -3.67 18.51
N GLU A 12 20.21 -4.52 18.05
CA GLU A 12 21.31 -4.09 17.18
C GLU A 12 20.84 -3.81 15.76
N VAL A 13 19.91 -4.63 15.25
CA VAL A 13 19.29 -4.42 13.93
C VAL A 13 18.55 -3.07 13.92
N CYS A 14 17.79 -2.80 14.98
CA CYS A 14 17.06 -1.53 15.15
C CYS A 14 18.03 -0.34 15.24
N ARG A 15 19.11 -0.47 16.01
CA ARG A 15 20.15 0.57 16.13
C ARG A 15 20.85 0.87 14.81
N LYS A 16 21.25 -0.16 14.05
CA LYS A 16 21.88 -0.02 12.73
C LYS A 16 20.93 0.58 11.70
N ALA A 17 19.65 0.21 11.75
CA ALA A 17 18.62 0.72 10.84
C ALA A 17 18.04 2.08 11.26
N GLY A 18 18.40 2.61 12.45
CA GLY A 18 17.87 3.87 12.95
C GLY A 18 16.37 3.85 13.26
N ILE A 19 15.81 2.68 13.58
CA ILE A 19 14.38 2.49 13.87
C ILE A 19 14.19 1.96 15.29
N SER A 20 12.99 2.13 15.85
CA SER A 20 12.62 1.51 17.12
C SER A 20 12.27 0.03 16.96
N GLU A 21 12.37 -0.75 18.03
CA GLU A 21 11.92 -2.15 18.01
C GLU A 21 10.42 -2.26 17.71
N ALA A 22 9.60 -1.31 18.18
CA ALA A 22 8.18 -1.25 17.85
C ALA A 22 7.96 -1.11 16.32
N THR A 23 8.74 -0.25 15.66
CA THR A 23 8.71 -0.12 14.18
C THR A 23 9.11 -1.43 13.51
N PHE A 24 10.17 -2.08 13.99
CA PHE A 24 10.62 -3.37 13.47
C PHE A 24 9.53 -4.44 13.56
N TYR A 25 8.88 -4.61 14.72
CA TYR A 25 7.80 -5.59 14.88
C TYR A 25 6.56 -5.25 14.05
N ASN A 26 6.22 -3.97 13.89
CA ASN A 26 5.12 -3.55 13.02
C ASN A 26 5.39 -3.92 11.55
N TRP A 27 6.61 -3.66 11.07
CA TRP A 27 6.99 -4.06 9.72
C TRP A 27 7.07 -5.57 9.58
N ARG A 28 7.58 -6.28 10.59
CA ARG A 28 7.60 -7.74 10.60
C ARG A 28 6.18 -8.29 10.53
N LYS A 29 5.22 -7.76 11.30
CA LYS A 29 3.82 -8.20 11.23
C LYS A 29 3.20 -7.97 9.84
N ARG A 30 3.57 -6.88 9.16
CA ARG A 30 3.02 -6.53 7.83
C ARG A 30 3.69 -7.24 6.67
N TYR A 31 4.99 -7.51 6.77
CA TYR A 31 5.81 -7.94 5.64
C TYR A 31 6.59 -9.23 5.89
N ALA A 32 6.50 -9.85 7.07
CA ALA A 32 7.10 -11.16 7.31
C ALA A 32 6.44 -12.20 6.41
N GLY A 33 7.26 -13.08 5.84
CA GLY A 33 6.83 -14.08 4.86
C GLY A 33 6.72 -13.55 3.42
N LEU A 34 6.87 -12.24 3.20
CA LEU A 34 6.94 -11.66 1.85
C LEU A 34 8.39 -11.48 1.41
N MET A 35 8.70 -11.96 0.21
CA MET A 35 9.95 -11.67 -0.48
C MET A 35 10.01 -10.18 -0.85
N PRO A 36 11.21 -9.58 -0.95
CA PRO A 36 11.34 -8.17 -1.35
C PRO A 36 10.65 -7.83 -2.69
N SER A 37 10.62 -8.78 -3.63
CA SER A 37 9.89 -8.67 -4.89
C SER A 37 8.37 -8.59 -4.70
N GLU A 38 7.83 -9.32 -3.73
CA GLU A 38 6.40 -9.32 -3.40
C GLU A 38 6.00 -8.01 -2.71
N VAL A 39 6.84 -7.48 -1.81
CA VAL A 39 6.62 -6.16 -1.20
C VAL A 39 6.61 -5.05 -2.27
N LYS A 40 7.56 -5.10 -3.22
CA LYS A 40 7.59 -4.14 -4.34
C LYS A 40 6.35 -4.25 -5.21
N ARG A 41 5.94 -5.47 -5.56
CA ARG A 41 4.72 -5.72 -6.36
C ARG A 41 3.47 -5.26 -5.64
N LEU A 42 3.38 -5.46 -4.32
CA LEU A 42 2.27 -5.00 -3.51
C LEU A 42 2.12 -3.47 -3.59
N GLY A 43 3.21 -2.72 -3.44
CA GLY A 43 3.17 -1.25 -3.57
C GLY A 43 2.73 -0.78 -4.96
N GLN A 44 3.17 -1.45 -6.03
CA GLN A 44 2.74 -1.15 -7.39
C GLN A 44 1.23 -1.39 -7.59
N LEU A 45 0.72 -2.51 -7.07
CA LEU A 45 -0.71 -2.83 -7.12
C LEU A 45 -1.54 -1.84 -6.29
N GLU A 46 -1.05 -1.40 -5.13
CA GLU A 46 -1.71 -0.38 -4.32
C GLU A 46 -1.80 0.96 -5.07
N GLU A 47 -0.73 1.38 -5.73
CA GLU A 47 -0.70 2.60 -6.54
C GLU A 47 -1.66 2.52 -7.73
N GLU A 48 -1.64 1.41 -8.47
CA GLU A 48 -2.53 1.19 -9.60
C GLU A 48 -3.99 1.14 -9.16
N ASN A 49 -4.31 0.46 -8.06
CA ASN A 49 -5.65 0.41 -7.49
C ASN A 49 -6.14 1.81 -7.10
N ALA A 50 -5.28 2.63 -6.49
CA ALA A 50 -5.61 4.01 -6.14
C ALA A 50 -5.90 4.86 -7.39
N LYS A 51 -5.10 4.72 -8.45
CA LYS A 51 -5.33 5.38 -9.75
C LYS A 51 -6.66 4.94 -10.38
N LEU A 52 -6.93 3.64 -10.43
CA LEU A 52 -8.16 3.09 -10.98
C LEU A 52 -9.39 3.56 -10.20
N LYS A 53 -9.34 3.58 -8.87
CA LYS A 53 -10.43 4.10 -8.03
C LYS A 53 -10.75 5.56 -8.32
N ARG A 54 -9.73 6.40 -8.53
CA ARG A 54 -9.92 7.80 -8.90
C ARG A 54 -10.62 7.93 -10.25
N ILE A 55 -10.11 7.23 -11.27
CA ILE A 55 -10.71 7.24 -12.62
C ILE A 55 -12.17 6.78 -12.58
N VAL A 56 -12.47 5.70 -11.84
CA VAL A 56 -13.84 5.21 -11.68
C VAL A 56 -14.74 6.23 -10.99
N ALA A 57 -14.25 6.91 -9.95
CA ALA A 57 -15.01 7.95 -9.27
C ALA A 57 -15.33 9.13 -10.22
N ASP A 58 -14.33 9.63 -10.95
CA ASP A 58 -14.48 10.73 -11.90
C ASP A 58 -15.50 10.36 -13.01
N LEU A 59 -15.32 9.18 -13.63
CA LEU A 59 -16.26 8.69 -14.66
C LEU A 59 -17.67 8.46 -14.13
N SER A 60 -17.81 8.05 -12.86
CA SER A 60 -19.11 7.85 -12.24
C SER A 60 -19.84 9.17 -12.02
N LEU A 61 -19.09 10.22 -11.64
CA LEU A 61 -19.63 11.57 -11.50
C LEU A 61 -20.06 12.14 -12.86
N ASP A 62 -19.22 12.02 -13.89
CA ASP A 62 -19.53 12.46 -15.25
C ASP A 62 -20.79 11.75 -15.78
N LYS A 63 -20.87 10.43 -15.59
CA LYS A 63 -22.06 9.66 -15.95
C LYS A 63 -23.31 10.18 -15.25
N ALA A 64 -23.24 10.42 -13.94
CA ALA A 64 -24.37 10.92 -13.18
C ALA A 64 -24.83 12.30 -13.68
N MET A 65 -23.89 13.20 -13.96
CA MET A 65 -24.19 14.53 -14.53
C MET A 65 -24.87 14.42 -15.91
N LEU A 66 -24.36 13.54 -16.79
CA LEU A 66 -24.95 13.34 -18.11
C LEU A 66 -26.36 12.76 -18.03
N GLN A 67 -26.60 11.82 -17.11
CA GLN A 67 -27.92 11.25 -16.88
C GLN A 67 -28.92 12.29 -16.35
N ASP A 68 -28.51 13.17 -15.42
CA ASP A 68 -29.35 14.26 -14.91
C ASP A 68 -29.71 15.26 -16.01
N VAL A 69 -28.77 15.62 -16.88
CA VAL A 69 -29.03 16.50 -18.04
C VAL A 69 -30.02 15.87 -19.01
N LEU A 70 -29.91 14.57 -19.28
CA LEU A 70 -30.85 13.86 -20.16
C LEU A 70 -32.26 13.80 -19.54
N GLN A 71 -32.35 13.53 -18.24
CA GLN A 71 -33.64 13.51 -17.53
C GLN A 71 -34.33 14.88 -17.52
N LYS A 72 -33.58 15.98 -17.46
CA LYS A 72 -34.14 17.34 -17.50
C LYS A 72 -34.59 17.79 -18.89
N LYS A 73 -34.19 17.10 -19.95
CA LYS A 73 -34.55 17.40 -21.35
C LYS A 73 -35.79 16.65 -21.84
N LEU A 74 -36.21 15.61 -21.13
CA LEU A 74 -37.44 14.84 -21.34
C LEU A 74 -38.56 15.43 -20.47
#